data_AF-A0A224YAW4-F1
#
_entry.id   AF-A0A224YAW4-F1
#
_cell.length_a   1.000
_cell.length_b   1.000
_cell.length_c   1.000
_cell.angle_alpha   90.00
_cell.angle_beta   90.00
_cell.angle_gamma   90.00
#
_symmetry.space_group_name_H-M   'P 1'
#
loop_
_entity.id
_entity.type
_entity.pdbx_description
1 polymer ?
#
loop_
_entity_poly.entity_id
_entity_poly.type
_entity_poly.pdbx_seq_one_letter_code
_entity_poly.pdbx_strand_id
1 'polypeptide(L)'
;MIYIISIAVIFAGHTCYSYKVLPEWGPCHSVLSNFTAKRSCYYKCYNKNYRWESGMYGDGTNCVHPTFFRRIGTCMRGNCILPTDEGPHINNTIPEEPCDGLYHGRGYAPKCTYTCTHRGRTKRGPYPAGTLCIPTNKQGQRTGHAGMCMHGICQSYEDLVTTHANIEKKVFSTEYHKCPDKDHYGKNVLWSCYYYCNQTGAWFFGHYKSNRNSACELFQPDHKLGWCCKGQCIPQANCGHAESTTRGPM
;
A
#
# COMPACT_ATOMS: atom_id res chain seq x y z
N MET A 1 -3.18 -44.13 30.88
CA MET A 1 -2.15 -44.14 29.83
C MET A 1 -2.08 -42.74 29.24
N ILE A 2 -0.97 -42.03 29.45
CA ILE A 2 -0.74 -40.68 28.94
C ILE A 2 0.28 -40.80 27.80
N TYR A 3 -0.11 -40.43 26.58
CA TYR A 3 0.78 -40.39 25.42
C TYR A 3 1.41 -38.99 25.32
N ILE A 4 2.73 -38.93 25.43
CA ILE A 4 3.52 -37.72 25.15
C ILE A 4 3.98 -37.80 23.69
N ILE A 5 3.53 -36.86 22.86
CA ILE A 5 3.95 -36.74 21.47
C ILE A 5 5.05 -35.67 21.39
N SER A 6 6.27 -36.11 21.11
CA SER A 6 7.43 -35.23 20.87
C SER A 6 7.49 -34.85 19.40
N ILE A 7 7.37 -33.55 19.08
CA ILE A 7 7.52 -33.03 17.72
C ILE A 7 8.96 -32.52 17.56
N ALA A 8 9.72 -33.19 16.69
CA ALA A 8 11.05 -32.73 16.27
C ALA A 8 10.91 -31.77 15.08
N VAL A 9 11.34 -30.52 15.24
CA VAL A 9 11.39 -29.51 14.18
C VAL A 9 12.77 -29.54 13.53
N ILE A 10 12.83 -29.94 12.26
CA ILE A 10 14.07 -29.97 11.46
C ILE A 10 14.19 -28.63 10.73
N PHE A 11 15.19 -27.82 11.08
CA PHE A 11 15.54 -26.61 10.35
C PHE A 11 16.38 -26.97 9.12
N ALA A 12 15.79 -26.90 7.94
CA ALA A 12 16.53 -26.99 6.68
C ALA A 12 17.36 -25.71 6.49
N GLY A 13 18.69 -25.82 6.51
CA GLY A 13 19.60 -24.70 6.29
C GLY A 13 19.54 -24.19 4.85
N HIS A 14 19.42 -22.88 4.66
CA HIS A 14 19.54 -22.24 3.35
C HIS A 14 20.98 -22.34 2.84
N THR A 15 21.16 -22.94 1.67
CA THR A 15 22.45 -22.95 0.95
C THR A 15 22.71 -21.58 0.35
N CYS A 16 23.71 -20.84 0.85
CA CYS A 16 24.20 -19.62 0.21
C CYS A 16 24.95 -19.98 -1.08
N TYR A 17 24.37 -19.66 -2.24
CA TYR A 17 25.06 -19.77 -3.52
C TYR A 17 26.04 -18.61 -3.68
N SER A 18 27.34 -18.90 -3.62
CA SER A 18 28.40 -17.94 -3.95
C SER A 18 28.76 -18.11 -5.43
N TYR A 19 28.38 -17.14 -6.26
CA TYR A 19 28.79 -17.11 -7.66
C TYR A 19 30.26 -16.69 -7.74
N LYS A 20 31.11 -17.50 -8.37
CA LYS A 20 32.50 -17.11 -8.68
C LYS A 20 32.47 -16.03 -9.78
N VAL A 21 32.54 -14.76 -9.39
CA VAL A 21 32.73 -13.65 -10.32
C VAL A 21 34.18 -13.65 -10.78
N LEU A 22 34.42 -13.90 -12.07
CA LEU A 22 35.76 -13.85 -12.65
C LEU A 22 36.20 -12.38 -12.83
N PRO A 23 37.38 -11.98 -12.31
CA PRO A 23 37.90 -10.63 -12.51
C PRO A 23 38.24 -10.38 -13.99
N GLU A 24 38.39 -9.10 -14.39
CA GLU A 24 39.01 -8.74 -15.66
C GLU A 24 40.54 -8.92 -15.58
N TRP A 25 41.16 -9.30 -16.71
CA TRP A 25 42.59 -9.61 -16.83
C TRP A 25 43.21 -8.82 -17.99
N GLY A 26 44.43 -8.30 -17.81
CA GLY A 26 45.15 -7.57 -18.85
C GLY A 26 46.19 -6.59 -18.28
N PRO A 27 46.78 -5.73 -19.15
CA PRO A 27 47.65 -4.65 -18.70
C PRO A 27 46.90 -3.70 -17.76
N CYS A 28 47.54 -3.24 -16.68
CA CYS A 28 46.87 -2.37 -15.69
C CYS A 28 46.33 -1.07 -16.32
N HIS A 29 46.98 -0.50 -17.33
CA HIS A 29 46.48 0.69 -18.02
C HIS A 29 45.15 0.45 -18.75
N SER A 30 44.89 -0.76 -19.23
CA SER A 30 43.63 -1.13 -19.90
C SER A 30 42.56 -1.50 -18.88
N VAL A 31 42.92 -2.32 -17.88
CA VAL A 31 42.00 -2.84 -16.86
C VAL A 31 41.50 -1.72 -15.94
N LEU A 32 42.37 -0.78 -15.55
CA LEU A 32 42.04 0.36 -14.69
C LEU A 32 41.42 1.55 -15.45
N SER A 33 41.18 1.40 -16.76
CA SER A 33 40.52 2.43 -17.54
C SER A 33 39.04 2.58 -17.16
N ASN A 34 38.55 3.82 -17.04
CA ASN A 34 37.16 4.12 -16.67
C ASN A 34 36.17 4.14 -17.86
N PHE A 35 36.63 3.84 -19.09
CA PHE A 35 35.79 3.99 -20.30
C PHE A 35 34.72 2.90 -20.47
N THR A 36 34.86 1.77 -19.79
CA THR A 36 33.96 0.62 -19.96
C THR A 36 33.41 0.13 -18.63
N ALA A 37 32.16 -0.33 -18.65
CA ALA A 37 31.56 -1.00 -17.51
C ALA A 37 32.29 -2.33 -17.23
N LYS A 38 32.72 -2.52 -15.99
CA LYS A 38 33.53 -3.65 -15.55
C LYS A 38 32.69 -4.89 -15.30
N ARG A 39 33.16 -6.07 -15.68
CA ARG A 39 32.45 -7.33 -15.37
C ARG A 39 32.39 -7.66 -13.88
N SER A 40 33.24 -7.02 -13.08
CA SER A 40 33.38 -7.22 -11.64
C SER A 40 33.89 -5.94 -10.98
N CYS A 41 33.61 -5.77 -9.68
CA CYS A 41 34.21 -4.71 -8.87
C CYS A 41 35.60 -5.08 -8.32
N TYR A 42 36.12 -6.23 -8.71
CA TYR A 42 37.49 -6.67 -8.47
C TYR A 42 38.26 -6.76 -9.78
N TYR A 43 39.54 -6.41 -9.74
CA TYR A 43 40.43 -6.52 -10.89
C TYR A 43 41.68 -7.32 -10.57
N LYS A 44 42.27 -7.89 -11.62
CA LYS A 44 43.61 -8.49 -11.57
C LYS A 44 44.35 -8.11 -12.85
N CYS A 45 45.40 -7.32 -12.75
CA CYS A 45 46.14 -6.80 -13.90
C CYS A 45 47.65 -7.03 -13.75
N TYR A 46 48.42 -6.80 -14.81
CA TYR A 46 49.89 -6.80 -14.73
C TYR A 46 50.47 -5.44 -15.13
N ASN A 47 51.50 -5.00 -14.41
CA ASN A 47 52.19 -3.75 -14.68
C ASN A 47 53.27 -3.91 -15.78
N LYS A 48 53.99 -2.84 -16.10
CA LYS A 48 55.04 -2.84 -17.15
C LYS A 48 56.20 -3.82 -16.86
N ASN A 49 56.38 -4.20 -15.59
CA ASN A 49 57.38 -5.17 -15.15
C ASN A 49 56.82 -6.60 -15.05
N TYR A 50 55.64 -6.86 -15.64
CA TYR A 50 54.92 -8.14 -15.57
C TYR A 50 54.58 -8.61 -14.15
N ARG A 51 54.58 -7.70 -13.16
CA ARG A 51 54.12 -8.04 -11.81
C ARG A 51 52.61 -7.96 -11.75
N TRP A 52 51.99 -8.99 -11.19
CA TRP A 52 50.56 -9.05 -10.98
C TRP A 52 50.14 -8.14 -9.83
N GLU A 53 49.09 -7.38 -10.07
CA GLU A 53 48.44 -6.51 -9.12
C GLU A 53 46.95 -6.88 -9.09
N SER A 54 46.37 -6.88 -7.90
CA SER A 54 44.95 -7.14 -7.70
C SER A 54 44.38 -6.13 -6.73
N GLY A 55 43.13 -5.75 -6.95
CA GLY A 55 42.49 -4.76 -6.09
C GLY A 55 41.00 -4.66 -6.37
N MET A 56 40.43 -3.58 -5.85
CA MET A 56 39.02 -3.25 -5.97
C MET A 56 38.90 -1.94 -6.74
N TYR A 57 37.94 -1.87 -7.66
CA TYR A 57 37.60 -0.59 -8.28
C TYR A 57 37.01 0.35 -7.22
N GLY A 58 37.25 1.65 -7.39
CA GLY A 58 36.69 2.67 -6.50
C GLY A 58 35.16 2.71 -6.54
N ASP A 59 34.56 3.15 -5.45
CA ASP A 59 33.11 3.33 -5.37
C ASP A 59 32.62 4.28 -6.48
N GLY A 60 31.53 3.91 -7.14
CA GLY A 60 30.98 4.63 -8.30
C GLY A 60 31.46 4.13 -9.67
N THR A 61 32.44 3.21 -9.74
CA THR A 61 32.86 2.63 -11.03
C THR A 61 31.73 1.84 -11.68
N ASN A 62 31.45 2.08 -12.97
CA ASN A 62 30.41 1.34 -13.69
C ASN A 62 30.76 -0.15 -13.79
N CYS A 63 29.78 -1.02 -13.55
CA CYS A 63 29.94 -2.48 -13.57
C CYS A 63 28.75 -3.18 -14.22
N VAL A 64 28.91 -4.46 -14.61
CA VAL A 64 27.84 -5.28 -15.19
C VAL A 64 27.42 -6.34 -14.18
N HIS A 65 26.14 -6.38 -13.84
CA HIS A 65 25.65 -7.33 -12.83
C HIS A 65 25.62 -8.77 -13.40
N PRO A 66 26.19 -9.77 -12.71
CA PRO A 66 26.34 -11.13 -13.24
C PRO A 66 25.02 -11.84 -13.51
N THR A 67 23.99 -11.58 -12.71
CA THR A 67 22.65 -12.20 -12.85
C THR A 67 21.75 -11.50 -13.87
N PHE A 68 21.96 -10.20 -14.09
CA PHE A 68 21.08 -9.36 -14.91
C PHE A 68 21.87 -8.86 -16.12
N PHE A 69 22.05 -9.76 -17.09
CA PHE A 69 22.76 -9.46 -18.33
C PHE A 69 22.29 -8.12 -18.92
N ARG A 70 23.25 -7.25 -19.25
CA ARG A 70 23.07 -5.90 -19.82
C ARG A 70 22.64 -4.78 -18.87
N ARG A 71 22.43 -5.03 -17.58
CA ARG A 71 22.22 -3.94 -16.62
C ARG A 71 23.55 -3.40 -16.09
N ILE A 72 23.73 -2.08 -16.20
CA ILE A 72 24.92 -1.38 -15.73
C ILE A 72 24.63 -0.90 -14.30
N GLY A 73 25.44 -1.40 -13.36
CA GLY A 73 25.48 -0.98 -11.97
C GLY A 73 26.65 -0.05 -11.66
N THR A 74 26.78 0.31 -10.39
CA THR A 74 27.94 0.98 -9.81
C THR A 74 28.58 0.11 -8.73
N CYS A 75 29.91 0.12 -8.68
CA CYS A 75 30.65 -0.55 -7.64
C CYS A 75 30.45 0.16 -6.30
N MET A 76 30.08 -0.59 -5.27
CA MET A 76 30.07 -0.16 -3.89
C MET A 76 30.67 -1.25 -3.01
N ARG A 77 31.81 -0.97 -2.37
CA ARG A 77 32.52 -1.90 -1.47
C ARG A 77 32.75 -3.28 -2.07
N GLY A 78 33.10 -3.34 -3.35
CA GLY A 78 33.38 -4.60 -4.06
C GLY A 78 32.18 -5.33 -4.65
N ASN A 79 30.98 -4.77 -4.52
CA ASN A 79 29.77 -5.34 -5.11
C ASN A 79 29.25 -4.45 -6.23
N CYS A 80 28.78 -5.06 -7.31
CA CYS A 80 28.13 -4.33 -8.38
C CYS A 80 26.66 -4.10 -8.02
N ILE A 81 26.31 -2.87 -7.66
CA ILE A 81 24.95 -2.50 -7.24
C ILE A 81 24.25 -1.86 -8.43
N LEU A 82 23.13 -2.42 -8.86
CA LEU A 82 22.34 -1.80 -9.90
C LEU A 82 21.73 -0.48 -9.38
N PRO A 83 21.78 0.64 -10.13
CA PRO A 83 20.89 1.75 -9.86
C PRO A 83 19.48 1.19 -9.81
N THR A 84 18.72 1.57 -8.79
CA THR A 84 17.31 1.19 -8.65
C THR A 84 16.53 1.89 -9.76
N ASP A 85 16.64 1.38 -10.98
CA ASP A 85 15.67 1.64 -12.03
C ASP A 85 14.35 1.09 -11.52
N GLU A 86 13.33 1.95 -11.57
CA GLU A 86 11.90 1.66 -11.56
C GLU A 86 11.58 0.52 -12.54
N GLY A 87 11.94 -0.71 -12.16
CA GLY A 87 11.64 -1.91 -12.92
C GLY A 87 10.14 -2.16 -12.92
N PRO A 88 9.62 -2.92 -13.91
CA PRO A 88 8.19 -3.16 -14.03
C PRO A 88 7.65 -3.73 -12.72
N HIS A 89 6.70 -3.00 -12.16
CA HIS A 89 6.00 -3.25 -10.90
C HIS A 89 5.45 -4.67 -10.84
N ILE A 90 6.22 -5.60 -10.27
CA ILE A 90 5.71 -6.85 -9.73
C ILE A 90 6.55 -7.23 -8.50
N ASN A 91 6.45 -6.47 -7.41
CA ASN A 91 6.63 -7.02 -6.06
C ASN A 91 6.16 -6.06 -4.98
N ASN A 92 5.35 -6.61 -4.08
CA ASN A 92 4.64 -5.99 -2.96
C ASN A 92 5.58 -5.52 -1.82
N THR A 93 6.56 -4.66 -2.10
CA THR A 93 7.39 -4.05 -1.04
C THR A 93 6.91 -2.63 -0.81
N ILE A 94 6.11 -2.49 0.22
CA ILE A 94 5.58 -1.23 0.76
C ILE A 94 6.77 -0.27 0.95
N PRO A 95 6.72 0.99 0.48
CA PRO A 95 7.73 2.01 0.79
C PRO A 95 7.97 2.00 2.31
N GLU A 96 9.24 2.02 2.75
CA GLU A 96 9.53 2.06 4.19
C GLU A 96 8.83 3.29 4.80
N GLU A 97 7.72 3.06 5.52
CA GLU A 97 7.00 4.14 6.18
C GLU A 97 7.93 4.77 7.21
N PRO A 98 8.02 6.11 7.27
CA PRO A 98 8.77 6.77 8.33
C PRO A 98 8.22 6.32 9.69
N CYS A 99 9.10 6.16 10.68
CA CYS A 99 8.68 5.86 12.06
C CYS A 99 8.11 7.10 12.78
N ASP A 100 7.35 7.95 12.07
CA ASP A 100 6.64 9.11 12.63
C ASP A 100 5.26 8.75 13.18
N GLY A 101 4.76 7.55 12.83
CA GLY A 101 3.44 7.08 13.20
C GLY A 101 2.31 7.77 12.46
N LEU A 102 2.59 8.52 11.39
CA LEU A 102 1.56 9.12 10.57
C LEU A 102 1.21 8.19 9.41
N TYR A 103 -0.07 8.16 9.06
CA TYR A 103 -0.52 7.45 7.88
C TYR A 103 -0.39 8.36 6.66
N HIS A 104 0.45 7.97 5.71
CA HIS A 104 0.78 8.75 4.51
C HIS A 104 0.05 8.27 3.25
N GLY A 105 -0.90 7.34 3.39
CA GLY A 105 -1.68 6.85 2.26
C GLY A 105 -2.72 7.86 1.80
N ARG A 106 -3.11 7.77 0.52
CA ARG A 106 -3.99 8.75 -0.15
C ARG A 106 -5.48 8.65 0.23
N GLY A 107 -5.90 7.53 0.83
CA GLY A 107 -7.29 7.21 1.18
C GLY A 107 -7.31 6.50 2.52
N TYR A 108 -8.44 5.96 2.99
CA TYR A 108 -8.55 5.38 4.34
C TYR A 108 -7.46 4.34 4.65
N ALA A 109 -6.91 4.37 5.86
CA ALA A 109 -5.93 3.39 6.32
C ALA A 109 -6.55 1.98 6.36
N PRO A 110 -5.95 0.97 5.71
CA PRO A 110 -6.52 -0.39 5.66
C PRO A 110 -6.49 -1.11 7.03
N LYS A 111 -5.63 -0.63 7.94
CA LYS A 111 -5.38 -1.16 9.28
C LYS A 111 -4.99 -0.01 10.20
N CYS A 112 -5.23 -0.16 11.50
CA CYS A 112 -4.82 0.82 12.51
C CYS A 112 -3.42 0.57 13.09
N THR A 113 -2.55 -0.07 12.30
CA THR A 113 -1.16 -0.32 12.66
C THR A 113 -0.25 -0.09 11.47
N TYR A 114 0.88 0.55 11.70
CA TYR A 114 1.95 0.73 10.72
C TYR A 114 3.14 -0.17 11.01
N THR A 115 3.95 -0.38 9.98
CA THR A 115 5.22 -1.09 10.09
C THR A 115 6.32 -0.19 9.53
N CYS A 116 7.31 0.12 10.35
CA CYS A 116 8.42 0.99 9.95
C CYS A 116 9.76 0.32 10.27
N THR A 117 10.80 0.68 9.51
CA THR A 117 12.17 0.19 9.75
C THR A 117 13.00 1.32 10.37
N HIS A 118 13.58 1.08 11.55
CA HIS A 118 14.47 2.05 12.19
C HIS A 118 15.77 1.38 12.63
N ARG A 119 16.90 1.87 12.11
CA ARG A 119 18.25 1.30 12.35
C ARG A 119 18.31 -0.21 12.06
N GLY A 120 17.72 -0.63 10.94
CA GLY A 120 17.68 -2.03 10.51
C GLY A 120 16.76 -2.94 11.34
N ARG A 121 15.96 -2.38 12.26
CA ARG A 121 14.95 -3.13 13.03
C ARG A 121 13.56 -2.74 12.59
N THR A 122 12.78 -3.72 12.16
CA THR A 122 11.36 -3.55 11.89
C THR A 122 10.61 -3.39 13.21
N LYS A 123 9.82 -2.32 13.31
CA LYS A 123 8.91 -2.05 14.41
C LYS A 123 7.49 -2.00 13.89
N ARG A 124 6.56 -2.50 14.70
CA ARG A 124 5.12 -2.37 14.46
C ARG A 124 4.53 -1.47 15.54
N GLY A 125 3.77 -0.47 15.14
CA GLY A 125 3.12 0.49 16.04
C GLY A 125 1.66 0.72 15.67
N PRO A 126 0.81 1.14 16.62
CA PRO A 126 -0.53 1.61 16.31
C PRO A 126 -0.48 3.00 15.69
N TYR A 127 -1.32 3.27 14.69
CA TYR A 127 -1.53 4.67 14.28
C TYR A 127 -2.15 5.46 15.45
N PRO A 128 -1.89 6.78 15.53
CA PRO A 128 -2.50 7.69 16.50
C PRO A 128 -4.03 7.58 16.49
N ALA A 129 -4.62 7.84 17.66
CA ALA A 129 -6.06 8.01 17.75
C ALA A 129 -6.49 9.16 16.82
N GLY A 130 -7.53 8.94 16.01
CA GLY A 130 -7.97 9.92 15.02
C GLY A 130 -7.66 9.57 13.57
N THR A 131 -6.70 8.67 13.30
CA THR A 131 -6.40 8.26 11.93
C THR A 131 -7.61 7.58 11.28
N LEU A 132 -8.01 8.07 10.10
CA LEU A 132 -9.17 7.52 9.39
C LEU A 132 -8.83 6.16 8.78
N CYS A 133 -9.73 5.19 8.95
CA CYS A 133 -9.48 3.81 8.57
C CYS A 133 -10.68 3.16 7.90
N ILE A 134 -10.40 2.08 7.16
CA ILE A 134 -11.40 1.17 6.63
C ILE A 134 -10.84 -0.25 6.69
N PRO A 135 -11.48 -1.18 7.42
CA PRO A 135 -10.91 -2.50 7.62
C PRO A 135 -10.95 -3.29 6.30
N THR A 136 -9.81 -3.90 5.96
CA THR A 136 -9.65 -4.73 4.76
C THR A 136 -9.10 -6.13 5.10
N ASN A 137 -9.46 -7.13 4.31
CA ASN A 137 -8.94 -8.48 4.40
C ASN A 137 -7.52 -8.59 3.77
N LYS A 138 -6.96 -9.80 3.75
CA LYS A 138 -5.63 -10.06 3.17
C LYS A 138 -5.57 -9.78 1.66
N GLN A 139 -6.70 -9.82 0.98
CA GLN A 139 -6.85 -9.54 -0.45
C GLN A 139 -7.07 -8.04 -0.72
N GLY A 140 -7.02 -7.18 0.30
CA GLY A 140 -7.27 -5.74 0.17
C GLY A 140 -8.74 -5.38 -0.04
N GLN A 141 -9.65 -6.35 0.08
CA GLN A 141 -11.09 -6.12 0.00
C GLN A 141 -11.61 -5.62 1.33
N ARG A 142 -12.48 -4.62 1.27
CA ARG A 142 -13.16 -4.08 2.45
C ARG A 142 -13.97 -5.14 3.18
N THR A 143 -13.86 -5.18 4.51
CA THR A 143 -14.65 -6.07 5.38
C THR A 143 -15.64 -5.33 6.28
N GLY A 144 -15.62 -3.98 6.30
CA GLY A 144 -16.46 -3.17 7.18
C GLY A 144 -16.53 -1.72 6.76
N HIS A 145 -17.17 -0.88 7.57
CA HIS A 145 -17.41 0.54 7.27
C HIS A 145 -16.17 1.39 7.58
N ALA A 146 -16.09 2.58 6.98
CA ALA A 146 -15.06 3.54 7.35
C ALA A 146 -15.26 4.02 8.78
N GLY A 147 -14.19 4.47 9.39
CA GLY A 147 -14.15 4.78 10.80
C GLY A 147 -12.86 5.46 11.22
N MET A 148 -12.50 5.26 12.48
CA MET A 148 -11.36 5.92 13.11
C MET A 148 -10.55 4.93 13.94
N CYS A 149 -9.23 5.06 13.86
CA CYS A 149 -8.32 4.30 14.69
C CYS A 149 -8.41 4.74 16.14
N MET A 150 -8.66 3.77 17.02
CA MET A 150 -8.70 3.93 18.48
C MET A 150 -7.99 2.72 19.09
N HIS A 151 -6.89 2.96 19.82
CA HIS A 151 -6.09 1.90 20.46
C HIS A 151 -5.65 0.78 19.49
N GLY A 152 -5.30 1.13 18.24
CA GLY A 152 -4.86 0.16 17.23
C GLY A 152 -5.99 -0.65 16.56
N ILE A 153 -7.26 -0.33 16.85
CA ILE A 153 -8.45 -0.95 16.26
C ILE A 153 -9.20 0.10 15.43
N CYS A 154 -9.72 -0.30 14.27
CA CYS A 154 -10.58 0.56 13.46
C CYS A 154 -12.02 0.48 14.00
N GLN A 155 -12.48 1.50 14.71
CA GLN A 155 -13.87 1.60 15.18
C GLN A 155 -14.73 2.22 14.07
N SER A 156 -15.88 1.61 13.77
CA SER A 156 -16.74 2.04 12.67
C SER A 156 -17.41 3.39 12.98
N TYR A 157 -17.84 4.11 11.95
CA TYR A 157 -18.63 5.33 12.12
C TYR A 157 -19.88 5.09 12.98
N GLU A 158 -20.56 3.97 12.77
CA GLU A 158 -21.77 3.57 13.47
C GLU A 158 -21.54 3.40 14.99
N ASP A 159 -20.37 2.89 15.38
CA ASP A 159 -20.00 2.80 16.80
C ASP A 159 -19.67 4.18 17.38
N LEU A 160 -18.99 5.02 16.59
CA LEU A 160 -18.47 6.30 17.05
C LEU A 160 -19.56 7.39 17.16
N VAL A 161 -20.60 7.35 16.33
CA VAL A 161 -21.65 8.38 16.33
C VAL A 161 -22.44 8.43 17.65
N THR A 162 -22.50 7.31 18.37
CA THR A 162 -23.14 7.21 19.68
C THR A 162 -22.36 7.92 20.80
N THR A 163 -21.04 8.05 20.63
CA THR A 163 -20.12 8.55 21.67
C THR A 163 -19.50 9.90 21.33
N HIS A 164 -19.41 10.25 20.05
CA HIS A 164 -18.73 11.44 19.57
C HIS A 164 -19.62 12.25 18.64
N ALA A 165 -20.10 13.40 19.13
CA ALA A 165 -20.81 14.36 18.30
C ALA A 165 -19.92 14.86 17.15
N ASN A 166 -20.50 15.06 15.97
CA ASN A 166 -19.82 15.55 14.76
C ASN A 166 -18.73 14.62 14.18
N ILE A 167 -18.69 13.34 14.58
CA ILE A 167 -17.70 12.40 14.04
C ILE A 167 -17.88 12.15 12.53
N GLU A 168 -19.12 12.28 12.03
CA GLU A 168 -19.45 12.12 10.62
C GLU A 168 -18.59 13.01 9.71
N LYS A 169 -18.46 14.31 10.04
CA LYS A 169 -17.65 15.26 9.28
C LYS A 169 -16.16 14.91 9.26
N LYS A 170 -15.68 14.18 10.28
CA LYS A 170 -14.29 13.71 10.34
C LYS A 170 -14.10 12.45 9.51
N VAL A 171 -14.97 11.44 9.67
CA VAL A 171 -14.85 10.17 8.93
C VAL A 171 -15.11 10.37 7.45
N PHE A 172 -16.11 11.17 7.09
CA PHE A 172 -16.53 11.46 5.73
C PHE A 172 -16.11 12.86 5.30
N SER A 173 -14.84 13.21 5.53
CA SER A 173 -14.31 14.51 5.10
C SER A 173 -14.20 14.59 3.56
N THR A 174 -14.32 15.79 3.00
CA THR A 174 -14.36 16.00 1.54
C THR A 174 -13.10 15.51 0.81
N GLU A 175 -11.96 15.45 1.50
CA GLU A 175 -10.70 14.86 1.02
C GLU A 175 -10.85 13.41 0.55
N TYR A 176 -11.69 12.62 1.23
CA TYR A 176 -11.90 11.20 0.93
C TYR A 176 -13.11 10.96 0.02
N HIS A 177 -13.84 12.01 -0.35
CA HIS A 177 -14.99 11.93 -1.25
C HIS A 177 -14.52 11.91 -2.71
N LYS A 178 -14.00 10.76 -3.16
CA LYS A 178 -13.49 10.58 -4.54
C LYS A 178 -14.32 9.64 -5.39
N CYS A 179 -15.25 8.89 -4.77
CA CYS A 179 -16.12 8.01 -5.53
C CYS A 179 -17.29 8.81 -6.13
N PRO A 180 -17.61 8.65 -7.43
CA PRO A 180 -18.69 9.39 -8.06
C PRO A 180 -20.06 8.98 -7.50
N ASP A 181 -21.03 9.86 -7.38
CA ASP A 181 -22.35 9.44 -6.91
C ASP A 181 -22.94 8.33 -7.80
N LYS A 182 -23.46 7.27 -7.19
CA LYS A 182 -23.99 6.12 -7.93
C LYS A 182 -25.39 5.73 -7.50
N ASP A 183 -26.07 5.03 -8.39
CA ASP A 183 -27.38 4.44 -8.14
C ASP A 183 -27.23 3.13 -7.35
N HIS A 184 -28.18 2.86 -6.47
CA HIS A 184 -28.33 1.55 -5.86
C HIS A 184 -29.36 0.74 -6.63
N TYR A 185 -28.92 -0.33 -7.29
CA TYR A 185 -29.82 -1.22 -8.05
C TYR A 185 -30.19 -2.49 -7.27
N GLY A 186 -29.73 -2.62 -6.02
CA GLY A 186 -30.08 -3.74 -5.17
C GLY A 186 -31.54 -3.67 -4.71
N LYS A 187 -32.16 -4.83 -4.49
CA LYS A 187 -33.52 -4.91 -3.91
C LYS A 187 -33.56 -4.63 -2.40
N ASN A 188 -32.39 -4.64 -1.77
CA ASN A 188 -32.20 -4.54 -0.33
C ASN A 188 -32.06 -3.08 0.10
N VAL A 189 -32.65 -2.75 1.26
CA VAL A 189 -32.56 -1.43 1.88
C VAL A 189 -31.13 -1.15 2.33
N LEU A 190 -30.66 0.07 2.07
CA LEU A 190 -29.33 0.51 2.48
C LEU A 190 -29.30 0.86 3.97
N TRP A 191 -28.37 0.26 4.70
CA TRP A 191 -28.05 0.63 6.08
C TRP A 191 -27.26 1.95 6.17
N SER A 192 -26.59 2.33 5.08
CA SER A 192 -25.80 3.55 5.00
C SER A 192 -25.92 4.15 3.60
N CYS A 193 -26.02 5.47 3.53
CA CYS A 193 -26.03 6.21 2.28
C CYS A 193 -24.62 6.50 1.73
N TYR A 194 -23.60 6.06 2.46
CA TYR A 194 -22.22 6.02 2.00
C TYR A 194 -21.92 4.69 1.31
N TYR A 195 -21.11 4.76 0.26
CA TYR A 195 -20.52 3.58 -0.36
C TYR A 195 -19.03 3.80 -0.57
N TYR A 196 -18.30 2.71 -0.81
CA TYR A 196 -16.84 2.75 -0.93
C TYR A 196 -16.39 2.26 -2.30
N CYS A 197 -15.36 2.90 -2.84
CA CYS A 197 -14.68 2.47 -4.06
C CYS A 197 -13.17 2.37 -3.82
N ASN A 198 -12.53 1.44 -4.51
CA ASN A 198 -11.09 1.34 -4.54
C ASN A 198 -10.58 2.00 -5.82
N GLN A 199 -9.79 3.07 -5.68
CA GLN A 199 -9.15 3.75 -6.78
C GLN A 199 -7.64 3.61 -6.64
N THR A 200 -6.99 2.94 -7.58
CA THR A 200 -5.52 2.77 -7.61
C THR A 200 -4.95 2.22 -6.30
N GLY A 201 -5.65 1.27 -5.66
CA GLY A 201 -5.21 0.61 -4.42
C GLY A 201 -5.57 1.34 -3.13
N ALA A 202 -6.23 2.50 -3.19
CA ALA A 202 -6.68 3.26 -2.03
C ALA A 202 -8.21 3.30 -1.95
N TRP A 203 -8.74 3.26 -0.74
CA TRP A 203 -10.18 3.29 -0.49
C TRP A 203 -10.67 4.72 -0.24
N PHE A 204 -11.78 5.05 -0.88
CA PHE A 204 -12.49 6.33 -0.80
C PHE A 204 -13.97 6.07 -0.56
N PHE A 205 -14.72 7.13 -0.22
CA PHE A 205 -16.17 7.06 -0.14
C PHE A 205 -16.84 7.89 -1.24
N GLY A 206 -18.14 7.63 -1.44
CA GLY A 206 -19.08 8.44 -2.19
C GLY A 206 -20.50 8.22 -1.71
N HIS A 207 -21.46 8.90 -2.32
CA HIS A 207 -22.86 8.80 -1.92
C HIS A 207 -23.67 7.96 -2.90
N TYR A 208 -24.71 7.32 -2.37
CA TYR A 208 -25.81 6.89 -3.21
C TYR A 208 -26.65 8.11 -3.63
N LYS A 209 -27.05 8.15 -4.90
CA LYS A 209 -27.90 9.20 -5.44
C LYS A 209 -29.26 9.21 -4.76
N SER A 210 -29.85 10.40 -4.64
CA SER A 210 -31.22 10.53 -4.17
C SER A 210 -32.21 10.25 -5.29
N ASN A 211 -32.51 8.98 -5.53
CA ASN A 211 -33.60 8.58 -6.40
C ASN A 211 -34.41 7.47 -5.72
N ARG A 212 -35.47 7.01 -6.37
CA ARG A 212 -36.37 6.00 -5.81
C ARG A 212 -35.73 4.63 -5.57
N ASN A 213 -34.55 4.37 -6.15
CA ASN A 213 -33.86 3.09 -6.05
C ASN A 213 -32.89 3.04 -4.86
N SER A 214 -32.39 4.19 -4.40
CA SER A 214 -31.50 4.28 -3.23
C SER A 214 -32.29 4.39 -1.91
N ALA A 215 -33.14 3.41 -1.66
CA ALA A 215 -33.88 3.31 -0.41
C ALA A 215 -32.94 2.97 0.75
N CYS A 216 -33.12 3.66 1.88
CA CYS A 216 -32.36 3.47 3.11
C CYS A 216 -33.28 3.38 4.32
N GLU A 217 -32.74 2.94 5.45
CA GLU A 217 -33.49 2.84 6.69
C GLU A 217 -33.33 4.12 7.52
N LEU A 218 -34.44 4.79 7.83
CA LEU A 218 -34.46 5.86 8.82
C LEU A 218 -34.29 5.21 10.20
N PHE A 219 -33.33 5.71 10.98
CA PHE A 219 -33.03 5.18 12.32
C PHE A 219 -34.28 5.06 13.21
N GLN A 220 -34.25 4.04 14.07
CA GLN A 220 -35.28 3.58 15.03
C GLN A 220 -36.10 4.68 15.72
N PRO A 221 -37.37 4.40 16.13
CA PRO A 221 -37.96 3.08 16.39
C PRO A 221 -38.81 2.44 15.27
N ASP A 222 -39.24 3.19 14.27
CA ASP A 222 -40.29 2.72 13.35
C ASP A 222 -39.76 2.00 12.09
N HIS A 223 -38.44 1.87 11.91
CA HIS A 223 -37.83 1.27 10.73
C HIS A 223 -38.39 1.80 9.39
N LYS A 224 -38.73 3.10 9.36
CA LYS A 224 -39.33 3.73 8.18
C LYS A 224 -38.32 3.75 7.03
N LEU A 225 -38.82 3.54 5.82
CA LEU A 225 -38.01 3.70 4.62
C LEU A 225 -37.81 5.19 4.32
N GLY A 226 -36.57 5.53 4.01
CA GLY A 226 -36.17 6.80 3.46
C GLY A 226 -35.40 6.61 2.16
N TRP A 227 -34.80 7.69 1.68
CA TRP A 227 -33.95 7.74 0.50
C TRP A 227 -32.67 8.48 0.80
N CYS A 228 -31.58 8.02 0.20
CA CYS A 228 -30.29 8.64 0.39
C CYS A 228 -30.24 10.04 -0.20
N CYS A 229 -29.63 10.99 0.49
CA CYS A 229 -29.34 12.32 -0.02
C CYS A 229 -28.03 12.80 0.60
N LYS A 230 -26.97 12.88 -0.21
CA LYS A 230 -25.64 13.37 0.22
C LYS A 230 -25.13 12.72 1.51
N GLY A 231 -25.26 11.39 1.61
CA GLY A 231 -24.82 10.62 2.79
C GLY A 231 -25.86 10.49 3.91
N GLN A 232 -26.98 11.21 3.85
CA GLN A 232 -28.05 11.15 4.86
C GLN A 232 -29.25 10.35 4.36
N CYS A 233 -29.92 9.62 5.26
CA CYS A 233 -31.20 8.99 4.96
C CYS A 233 -32.35 9.93 5.32
N ILE A 234 -33.16 10.32 4.33
CA ILE A 234 -34.25 11.30 4.52
C ILE A 234 -35.60 10.72 4.07
N PRO A 235 -36.75 11.23 4.55
CA PRO A 235 -38.08 10.69 4.19
C PRO A 235 -38.53 10.92 2.74
N GLN A 236 -37.77 11.65 1.92
CA GLN A 236 -38.19 12.08 0.58
C GLN A 236 -37.11 11.70 -0.44
N ALA A 237 -37.51 11.12 -1.57
CA ALA A 237 -36.61 10.91 -2.70
C ALA A 237 -36.17 12.25 -3.35
N ASN A 238 -35.17 12.21 -4.21
CA ASN A 238 -34.69 13.37 -4.97
C ASN A 238 -34.27 14.56 -4.09
N CYS A 239 -33.79 14.31 -2.87
CA CYS A 239 -33.42 15.33 -1.90
C CYS A 239 -34.57 16.33 -1.61
N GLY A 240 -35.83 15.90 -1.75
CA GLY A 240 -37.00 16.76 -1.59
C GLY A 240 -37.33 17.66 -2.79
N HIS A 241 -36.59 17.54 -3.90
CA HIS A 241 -36.92 18.25 -5.13
C HIS A 241 -38.14 17.60 -5.81
N ALA A 242 -39.14 18.43 -6.16
CA ALA A 242 -40.25 17.99 -6.99
C ALA A 242 -39.71 17.58 -8.37
N GLU A 243 -39.99 16.34 -8.78
CA GLU A 243 -39.68 15.84 -10.11
C GLU A 243 -40.34 16.79 -11.13
N SER A 244 -39.55 17.55 -11.89
CA SER A 244 -40.07 18.35 -12.99
C SER A 244 -40.74 17.39 -13.96
N THR A 245 -42.07 17.37 -13.91
CA THR A 245 -42.91 16.54 -14.76
C THR A 245 -42.78 17.07 -16.18
N THR A 246 -41.70 16.69 -16.86
CA THR A 246 -41.53 16.95 -18.28
C THR A 246 -42.47 16.00 -18.99
N ARG A 247 -43.74 16.38 -19.10
CA ARG A 247 -44.66 15.77 -20.07
C ARG A 247 -44.01 15.95 -21.42
N GLY A 248 -43.45 14.88 -21.97
CA GLY A 248 -43.06 14.87 -23.37
C GLY A 248 -44.28 15.22 -24.23
N PRO A 249 -44.13 16.03 -25.29
CA PRO A 249 -45.22 16.24 -26.23
C PRO A 249 -45.59 14.88 -26.83
N MET A 250 -46.89 14.56 -26.73
CA MET A 250 -47.53 13.47 -27.48
C MET A 250 -47.44 13.75 -28.99
#